data_AF-A0A925L7N0-F1
#
_entry.id   AF-A0A925L7N0-F1
#
_cell.length_a   1.000
_cell.length_b   1.000
_cell.length_c   1.000
_cell.angle_alpha   90.00
_cell.angle_beta   90.00
_cell.angle_gamma   90.00
#
_symmetry.space_group_name_H-M   'P 1'
#
loop_
_entity.id
_entity.type
_entity.pdbx_description
1 polymer ?
#
loop_
_entity_poly.entity_id
_entity_poly.type
_entity_poly.pdbx_seq_one_letter_code
_entity_poly.pdbx_strand_id
1 'polypeptide(L)'
;MQELRGPARPGESVYRPDIDGLRAIAVLLVVVFHFHLAFDSKSGFIGVDIFFVISGFLITWIIREQVQAQRFSLPTFWLRRLRRLAPALFVVLAAVTLYGAARLLQGDFKQLMQEVMATQFYYANIYFWRNVNYFGLQAGNIFLLHTWSLSVEEQFYILYPIALLAALTAGRRAAPALVLAATLASFALNIAFVDSKPEATFYLMPTRAWELLLGALLTWAPPVRRAWLSNLLGLAGVLLVSVALVAYNESTRFPGSFALLPTLGALCLIHAGSRRDTFTVQALSARPLVYVGRLSYSLYLVHWPVNVFASIELGEHYTQGWRWTMLGLCLLLSSLLYHAVENPFRRGRLLARSRSFVACYGAGLAASVALCVVVFVTQGLPGRLPAEVARLAAFAQDMPGDRCKEFTNKPGTFEQELCSLGAPDRPPEWLIYGDSHAWAAQGAIDQWLKNTGSAGRLAFLNSCPPIKDVFLYRGRATCQALNAQMLSLAAQDSHIKKVFLVSAWRQALEGKLGASPDARPTPQESIA
;
A
#
# COMPACT_ATOMS: atom_id res chain seq x y z
N MET A 1 -15.90 -26.95 23.41
CA MET A 1 -16.60 -28.26 23.41
C MET A 1 -15.95 -29.16 22.39
N GLN A 2 -15.47 -30.32 22.86
CA GLN A 2 -15.03 -31.46 22.05
C GLN A 2 -16.22 -31.98 21.24
N GLU A 3 -16.07 -32.13 19.93
CA GLU A 3 -16.85 -33.10 19.15
C GLU A 3 -15.93 -33.82 18.16
N LEU A 4 -15.80 -35.14 18.42
CA LEU A 4 -15.83 -36.24 17.46
C LEU A 4 -14.65 -36.39 16.48
N ARG A 5 -13.59 -37.04 16.96
CA ARG A 5 -12.65 -37.81 16.13
C ARG A 5 -13.31 -39.15 15.75
N GLY A 6 -14.10 -39.16 14.68
CA GLY A 6 -14.39 -40.36 13.90
C GLY A 6 -13.41 -40.48 12.73
N PRO A 7 -13.21 -41.68 12.14
CA PRO A 7 -12.50 -41.79 10.87
C PRO A 7 -13.22 -40.93 9.82
N ALA A 8 -12.45 -40.14 9.07
CA ALA A 8 -12.99 -39.22 8.06
C ALA A 8 -13.90 -39.98 7.09
N ARG A 9 -15.14 -39.49 6.92
CA ARG A 9 -16.06 -40.04 5.91
C ARG A 9 -15.49 -39.73 4.51
N PRO A 10 -15.66 -40.63 3.51
CA PRO A 10 -15.25 -40.33 2.15
C PRO A 10 -15.99 -39.09 1.64
N GLY A 11 -15.26 -38.00 1.42
CA GLY A 11 -15.80 -36.71 0.95
C GLY A 11 -15.78 -35.55 1.95
N GLU A 12 -15.26 -35.74 3.17
CA GLU A 12 -14.95 -34.65 4.10
C GLU A 12 -13.48 -34.19 3.97
N SER A 13 -13.30 -32.94 3.54
CA SER A 13 -12.01 -32.26 3.46
C SER A 13 -11.35 -32.22 4.85
N VAL A 14 -10.21 -32.88 5.03
CA VAL A 14 -9.56 -32.95 6.36
C VAL A 14 -8.98 -31.58 6.74
N TYR A 15 -9.50 -30.96 7.81
CA TYR A 15 -9.04 -29.65 8.30
C TYR A 15 -7.51 -29.62 8.54
N ARG A 16 -6.85 -28.55 8.08
CA ARG A 16 -5.39 -28.33 8.11
C ARG A 16 -5.01 -27.20 9.08
N PRO A 17 -4.78 -27.49 10.38
CA PRO A 17 -4.43 -26.47 11.38
C PRO A 17 -3.10 -25.78 11.09
N ASP A 18 -2.16 -26.48 10.46
CA ASP A 18 -0.86 -25.96 10.05
C ASP A 18 -0.96 -24.80 9.04
N ILE A 19 -1.99 -24.78 8.20
CA ILE A 19 -2.25 -23.66 7.28
C ILE A 19 -2.73 -22.43 8.05
N ASP A 20 -3.58 -22.59 9.06
CA ASP A 20 -3.93 -21.48 9.96
C ASP A 20 -2.68 -20.99 10.69
N GLY A 21 -1.83 -21.91 11.15
CA GLY A 21 -0.52 -21.57 11.71
C GLY A 21 0.32 -20.69 10.81
N LEU A 22 0.44 -21.07 9.54
CA LEU A 22 1.20 -20.31 8.54
C LEU A 22 0.55 -18.95 8.24
N ARG A 23 -0.79 -18.86 8.19
CA ARG A 23 -1.52 -17.59 8.09
C ARG A 23 -1.22 -16.66 9.25
N ALA A 24 -1.04 -17.22 10.46
CA ALA A 24 -0.68 -16.44 11.63
C ALA A 24 0.72 -15.84 11.50
N ILE A 25 1.70 -16.64 11.07
CA ILE A 25 3.05 -16.14 10.79
C ILE A 25 2.98 -15.01 9.75
N ALA A 26 2.29 -15.25 8.63
CA ALA A 26 2.15 -14.27 7.56
C ALA A 26 1.57 -12.93 8.03
N VAL A 27 0.46 -12.93 8.79
CA VAL A 27 -0.12 -11.68 9.30
C VAL A 27 0.75 -11.03 10.37
N LEU A 28 1.39 -11.81 11.25
CA LEU A 28 2.24 -11.26 12.30
C LEU A 28 3.49 -10.59 11.71
N LEU A 29 4.07 -11.13 10.64
CA LEU A 29 5.17 -10.48 9.92
C LEU A 29 4.75 -9.10 9.39
N VAL A 30 3.57 -9.01 8.75
CA VAL A 30 3.04 -7.74 8.23
C VAL A 30 2.74 -6.75 9.35
N VAL A 31 2.10 -7.20 10.43
CA VAL A 31 1.70 -6.34 11.54
C VAL A 31 2.92 -5.82 12.30
N VAL A 32 3.88 -6.69 12.63
CA VAL A 32 5.14 -6.28 13.29
C VAL A 32 5.90 -5.27 12.44
N PHE A 33 5.88 -5.45 11.11
CA PHE A 33 6.47 -4.53 10.15
C PHE A 33 5.79 -3.15 10.15
N HIS A 34 4.49 -3.10 10.00
CA HIS A 34 3.76 -1.83 9.93
C HIS A 34 3.78 -1.04 11.24
N PHE A 35 3.78 -1.72 12.38
CA PHE A 35 3.89 -1.07 13.70
C PHE A 35 5.33 -0.78 14.12
N HIS A 36 6.34 -1.17 13.33
CA HIS A 36 7.76 -1.02 13.67
C HIS A 36 8.10 -1.56 15.08
N LEU A 37 7.61 -2.76 15.40
CA LEU A 37 7.67 -3.31 16.77
C LEU A 37 9.01 -3.95 17.13
N ALA A 38 9.75 -4.48 16.14
CA ALA A 38 11.00 -5.20 16.36
C ALA A 38 11.87 -5.25 15.08
N PHE A 39 13.15 -5.57 15.25
CA PHE A 39 14.12 -5.91 14.19
C PHE A 39 14.45 -4.82 13.15
N ASP A 40 14.28 -3.54 13.50
CA ASP A 40 14.24 -2.45 12.51
C ASP A 40 13.38 -2.85 11.30
N SER A 41 12.29 -3.59 11.55
CA SER A 41 11.51 -4.40 10.61
C SER A 41 11.57 -3.87 9.17
N LYS A 42 12.52 -4.38 8.37
CA LYS A 42 12.73 -3.89 7.00
C LYS A 42 11.93 -4.67 5.96
N SER A 43 11.36 -5.82 6.33
CA SER A 43 10.92 -6.82 5.34
C SER A 43 9.71 -7.67 5.72
N GLY A 44 8.93 -7.29 6.74
CA GLY A 44 7.73 -8.08 7.08
C GLY A 44 6.60 -8.00 6.04
N PHE A 45 6.72 -7.11 5.03
CA PHE A 45 5.83 -7.11 3.87
C PHE A 45 5.81 -8.44 3.11
N ILE A 46 6.86 -9.29 3.23
CA ILE A 46 6.92 -10.63 2.63
C ILE A 46 5.78 -11.56 3.10
N GLY A 47 5.13 -11.22 4.23
CA GLY A 47 3.96 -11.95 4.70
C GLY A 47 2.82 -11.95 3.69
N VAL A 48 2.71 -10.93 2.83
CA VAL A 48 1.72 -10.87 1.76
C VAL A 48 1.98 -11.95 0.70
N ASP A 49 3.22 -12.18 0.32
CA ASP A 49 3.60 -13.23 -0.64
C ASP A 49 3.28 -14.63 -0.09
N ILE A 50 3.50 -14.83 1.22
CA ILE A 50 3.08 -16.07 1.91
C ILE A 50 1.56 -16.23 1.85
N PHE A 51 0.79 -15.15 2.07
CA PHE A 51 -0.67 -15.19 1.92
C PHE A 51 -1.09 -15.56 0.50
N PHE A 52 -0.45 -15.00 -0.52
CA PHE A 52 -0.75 -15.31 -1.92
C PHE A 52 -0.56 -16.80 -2.22
N VAL A 53 0.55 -17.41 -1.78
CA VAL A 53 0.78 -18.86 -1.94
C VAL A 53 -0.29 -19.69 -1.20
N ILE A 54 -0.62 -19.34 0.04
CA ILE A 54 -1.68 -20.04 0.81
C ILE A 54 -3.03 -19.95 0.07
N SER A 55 -3.36 -18.77 -0.42
CA SER A 55 -4.62 -18.46 -1.08
C SER A 55 -4.79 -19.22 -2.39
N GLY A 56 -3.74 -19.27 -3.21
CA GLY A 56 -3.67 -20.11 -4.39
C GLY A 56 -3.89 -21.59 -4.09
N PHE A 57 -3.13 -22.12 -3.12
CA PHE A 57 -3.25 -23.53 -2.70
C PHE A 57 -4.68 -23.88 -2.24
N LEU A 58 -5.24 -23.10 -1.32
CA LEU A 58 -6.55 -23.38 -0.73
C LEU A 58 -7.68 -23.31 -1.76
N ILE A 59 -7.70 -22.28 -2.62
CA ILE A 59 -8.77 -22.13 -3.60
C ILE A 59 -8.69 -23.22 -4.65
N THR A 60 -7.51 -23.51 -5.19
CA THR A 60 -7.34 -24.60 -6.15
C THR A 60 -7.71 -25.95 -5.55
N TRP A 61 -7.33 -26.21 -4.30
CA TRP A 61 -7.68 -27.45 -3.62
C TRP A 61 -9.20 -27.61 -3.47
N ILE A 62 -9.89 -26.58 -2.96
CA ILE A 62 -11.35 -26.57 -2.78
C ILE A 62 -12.08 -26.78 -4.11
N ILE A 63 -11.66 -26.08 -5.17
CA ILE A 63 -12.30 -26.20 -6.50
C ILE A 63 -12.10 -27.62 -7.03
N ARG A 64 -10.85 -28.12 -7.02
CA ARG A 64 -10.54 -29.45 -7.56
C ARG A 64 -11.28 -30.57 -6.82
N GLU A 65 -11.33 -30.52 -5.49
CA GLU A 65 -12.05 -31.49 -4.67
C GLU A 65 -13.55 -31.50 -5.01
N GLN A 66 -14.17 -30.31 -5.12
CA GLN A 66 -15.60 -30.19 -5.44
C GLN A 66 -15.91 -30.59 -6.88
N VAL A 67 -15.02 -30.29 -7.84
CA VAL A 67 -15.17 -30.71 -9.25
C VAL A 67 -15.04 -32.22 -9.37
N GLN A 68 -14.05 -32.83 -8.69
CA GLN A 68 -13.91 -34.29 -8.65
C GLN A 68 -15.15 -34.96 -8.04
N ALA A 69 -15.72 -34.34 -7.01
CA ALA A 69 -16.95 -34.80 -6.37
C ALA A 69 -18.25 -34.43 -7.11
N GLN A 70 -18.20 -33.78 -8.29
CA GLN A 70 -19.38 -33.32 -9.05
C GLN A 70 -20.33 -32.39 -8.24
N ARG A 71 -19.77 -31.61 -7.31
CA ARG A 71 -20.51 -30.71 -6.41
C ARG A 71 -20.14 -29.23 -6.59
N PHE A 72 -19.27 -28.91 -7.55
CA PHE A 72 -18.79 -27.55 -7.72
C PHE A 72 -19.86 -26.66 -8.37
N SER A 73 -20.09 -25.49 -7.77
CA SER A 73 -20.98 -24.45 -8.28
C SER A 73 -20.29 -23.11 -8.13
N LEU A 74 -20.08 -22.42 -9.25
CA LEU A 74 -19.38 -21.13 -9.28
C LEU A 74 -20.12 -20.03 -8.48
N PRO A 75 -21.46 -19.85 -8.62
CA PRO A 75 -22.19 -18.91 -7.76
C PRO A 75 -22.11 -19.25 -6.28
N THR A 76 -22.16 -20.54 -5.93
CA THR A 76 -22.05 -21.00 -4.53
C THR A 76 -20.65 -20.77 -3.96
N PHE A 77 -19.61 -20.91 -4.79
CA PHE A 77 -18.23 -20.59 -4.43
C PHE A 77 -18.08 -19.10 -4.11
N TRP A 78 -18.51 -18.21 -5.01
CA TRP A 78 -18.43 -16.76 -4.80
C TRP A 78 -19.29 -16.29 -3.63
N LEU A 79 -20.50 -16.83 -3.47
CA LEU A 79 -21.36 -16.48 -2.33
C LEU A 79 -20.73 -16.85 -0.98
N ARG A 80 -20.09 -18.03 -0.88
CA ARG A 80 -19.38 -18.44 0.35
C ARG A 80 -18.22 -17.50 0.66
N ARG A 81 -17.49 -17.06 -0.36
CA ARG A 81 -16.39 -16.09 -0.22
C ARG A 81 -16.92 -14.73 0.23
N LEU A 82 -17.96 -14.23 -0.43
CA LEU A 82 -18.61 -12.97 -0.11
C LEU A 82 -19.12 -12.95 1.34
N ARG A 83 -19.78 -14.02 1.80
CA ARG A 83 -20.22 -14.18 3.20
C ARG A 83 -19.09 -14.21 4.22
N ARG A 84 -17.92 -14.69 3.82
CA ARG A 84 -16.75 -14.75 4.70
C ARG A 84 -16.08 -13.39 4.83
N LEU A 85 -16.01 -12.60 3.76
CA LEU A 85 -15.15 -11.41 3.70
C LEU A 85 -15.91 -10.10 3.85
N ALA A 86 -16.98 -9.93 3.06
CA ALA A 86 -17.68 -8.65 2.98
C ALA A 86 -18.17 -8.12 4.34
N PRO A 87 -18.81 -8.91 5.23
CA PRO A 87 -19.35 -8.36 6.47
C PRO A 87 -18.28 -7.67 7.34
N ALA A 88 -17.13 -8.31 7.52
CA ALA A 88 -16.05 -7.75 8.33
C ALA A 88 -15.41 -6.54 7.63
N LEU A 89 -15.24 -6.59 6.30
CA LEU A 89 -14.76 -5.45 5.53
C LEU A 89 -15.67 -4.22 5.69
N PHE A 90 -16.98 -4.37 5.51
CA PHE A 90 -17.94 -3.27 5.63
C PHE A 90 -17.97 -2.66 7.04
N VAL A 91 -17.82 -3.47 8.09
CA VAL A 91 -17.72 -2.96 9.46
C VAL A 91 -16.46 -2.12 9.64
N VAL A 92 -15.31 -2.56 9.12
CA VAL A 92 -14.07 -1.78 9.18
C VAL A 92 -14.19 -0.49 8.35
N LEU A 93 -14.71 -0.57 7.12
CA LEU A 93 -14.92 0.60 6.26
C LEU A 93 -15.87 1.63 6.91
N ALA A 94 -16.95 1.17 7.54
CA ALA A 94 -17.84 2.04 8.30
C ALA A 94 -17.13 2.67 9.51
N ALA A 95 -16.37 1.89 10.28
CA ALA A 95 -15.64 2.38 11.44
C ALA A 95 -14.60 3.45 11.07
N VAL A 96 -13.79 3.21 10.03
CA VAL A 96 -12.80 4.21 9.56
C VAL A 96 -13.49 5.43 8.96
N THR A 97 -14.63 5.26 8.28
CA THR A 97 -15.41 6.38 7.73
C THR A 97 -15.97 7.25 8.86
N LEU A 98 -16.56 6.65 9.89
CA LEU A 98 -17.10 7.38 11.05
C LEU A 98 -15.98 8.10 11.82
N TYR A 99 -14.87 7.41 12.08
CA TYR A 99 -13.73 8.01 12.75
C TYR A 99 -13.10 9.14 11.90
N GLY A 100 -12.89 8.90 10.61
CA GLY A 100 -12.38 9.88 9.67
C GLY A 100 -13.27 11.11 9.55
N ALA A 101 -14.60 10.94 9.51
CA ALA A 101 -15.55 12.04 9.48
C ALA A 101 -15.45 12.93 10.73
N ALA A 102 -15.11 12.35 11.89
CA ALA A 102 -14.96 13.07 13.14
C ALA A 102 -13.59 13.74 13.31
N ARG A 103 -12.52 13.22 12.69
CA ARG A 103 -11.14 13.61 13.00
C ARG A 103 -10.38 14.27 11.84
N LEU A 104 -10.64 13.86 10.60
CA LEU A 104 -9.87 14.32 9.45
C LEU A 104 -10.31 15.69 8.96
N LEU A 105 -9.43 16.43 8.30
CA LEU A 105 -9.82 17.63 7.54
C LEU A 105 -10.55 17.25 6.25
N GLN A 106 -11.18 18.22 5.59
CA GLN A 106 -12.02 17.98 4.41
C GLN A 106 -11.27 17.26 3.27
N GLY A 107 -10.00 17.62 3.03
CA GLY A 107 -9.15 16.98 2.02
C GLY A 107 -8.86 15.52 2.34
N ASP A 108 -8.35 15.23 3.53
CA ASP A 108 -8.00 13.88 3.96
C ASP A 108 -9.23 12.97 4.06
N PHE A 109 -10.37 13.51 4.50
CA PHE A 109 -11.61 12.74 4.55
C PHE A 109 -12.11 12.40 3.14
N LYS A 110 -12.01 13.34 2.19
CA LYS A 110 -12.30 13.06 0.77
C LYS A 110 -11.38 11.97 0.23
N GLN A 111 -10.08 12.02 0.55
CA GLN A 111 -9.12 10.98 0.15
C GLN A 111 -9.48 9.61 0.76
N LEU A 112 -9.76 9.55 2.06
CA LEU A 112 -10.24 8.32 2.72
C LEU A 112 -11.46 7.73 2.00
N MET A 113 -12.44 8.55 1.60
CA MET A 113 -13.62 8.06 0.89
C MET A 113 -13.33 7.54 -0.52
N GLN A 114 -12.30 8.06 -1.21
CA GLN A 114 -11.81 7.47 -2.45
C GLN A 114 -11.20 6.10 -2.22
N GLU A 115 -10.44 5.94 -1.14
CA GLU A 115 -9.85 4.66 -0.74
C GLU A 115 -10.93 3.64 -0.32
N VAL A 116 -11.97 4.08 0.40
CA VAL A 116 -13.16 3.28 0.74
C VAL A 116 -13.86 2.81 -0.54
N MET A 117 -14.08 3.72 -1.50
CA MET A 117 -14.67 3.40 -2.81
C MET A 117 -13.83 2.36 -3.56
N ALA A 118 -12.51 2.55 -3.62
CA ALA A 118 -11.63 1.61 -4.30
C ALA A 118 -11.59 0.24 -3.60
N THR A 119 -11.59 0.23 -2.26
CA THR A 119 -11.52 -1.00 -1.45
C THR A 119 -12.79 -1.84 -1.57
N GLN A 120 -13.98 -1.24 -1.47
CA GLN A 120 -15.24 -2.01 -1.48
C GLN A 120 -15.53 -2.69 -2.83
N PHE A 121 -14.91 -2.22 -3.91
CA PHE A 121 -14.96 -2.83 -5.24
C PHE A 121 -13.72 -3.68 -5.59
N TYR A 122 -12.80 -3.90 -4.64
CA TYR A 122 -11.53 -4.60 -4.86
C TYR A 122 -10.72 -4.03 -6.04
N TYR A 123 -10.71 -2.70 -6.13
CA TYR A 123 -9.97 -1.90 -7.11
C TYR A 123 -8.79 -1.15 -6.47
N ALA A 124 -8.58 -1.29 -5.15
CA ALA A 124 -7.60 -0.51 -4.40
C ALA A 124 -6.18 -0.62 -4.96
N ASN A 125 -5.77 -1.78 -5.46
CA ASN A 125 -4.45 -1.95 -6.08
C ASN A 125 -4.25 -1.09 -7.33
N ILE A 126 -5.27 -0.93 -8.18
CA ILE A 126 -5.18 -0.10 -9.38
C ILE A 126 -5.26 1.39 -8.99
N TYR A 127 -6.09 1.72 -8.00
CA TYR A 127 -6.13 3.07 -7.43
C TYR A 127 -4.76 3.50 -6.89
N PHE A 128 -4.14 2.69 -6.03
CA PHE A 128 -2.84 3.02 -5.44
C PHE A 128 -1.71 3.01 -6.47
N TRP A 129 -1.70 2.09 -7.43
CA TRP A 129 -0.75 2.13 -8.55
C TRP A 129 -0.73 3.47 -9.28
N ARG A 130 -1.89 4.12 -9.46
CA ARG A 130 -1.99 5.39 -10.18
C ARG A 130 -1.71 6.62 -9.34
N ASN A 131 -1.90 6.54 -8.02
CA ASN A 131 -1.95 7.71 -7.15
C ASN A 131 -0.87 7.71 -6.06
N VAL A 132 -0.17 6.59 -5.85
CA VAL A 132 0.66 6.39 -4.67
C VAL A 132 1.96 5.70 -5.03
N ASN A 133 3.07 6.35 -4.68
CA ASN A 133 4.37 5.68 -4.61
C ASN A 133 4.49 4.92 -3.28
N TYR A 134 4.40 3.59 -3.32
CA TYR A 134 4.42 2.71 -2.15
C TYR A 134 5.72 2.84 -1.33
N PHE A 135 6.85 3.08 -2.00
CA PHE A 135 8.17 3.21 -1.37
C PHE A 135 8.54 4.68 -1.09
N GLY A 136 7.59 5.60 -1.29
CA GLY A 136 7.76 7.02 -1.03
C GLY A 136 7.45 7.39 0.42
N LEU A 137 7.91 8.57 0.84
CA LEU A 137 7.73 9.13 2.19
C LEU A 137 6.27 9.29 2.63
N GLN A 138 5.31 9.23 1.71
CA GLN A 138 3.88 9.48 1.97
C GLN A 138 3.06 8.19 2.17
N ALA A 139 3.61 7.02 1.88
CA ALA A 139 2.86 5.76 1.92
C ALA A 139 2.31 5.43 3.32
N GLY A 140 3.03 5.82 4.38
CA GLY A 140 2.63 5.60 5.77
C GLY A 140 1.39 6.38 6.22
N ASN A 141 0.94 7.38 5.45
CA ASN A 141 -0.19 8.24 5.81
C ASN A 141 -1.49 7.88 5.08
N ILE A 142 -1.48 6.82 4.27
CA ILE A 142 -2.63 6.40 3.46
C ILE A 142 -3.46 5.42 4.26
N PHE A 143 -4.72 5.75 4.52
CA PHE A 143 -5.55 5.12 5.55
C PHE A 143 -5.87 3.64 5.31
N LEU A 144 -6.02 3.25 4.04
CA LEU A 144 -6.38 1.90 3.62
C LEU A 144 -5.36 1.29 2.64
N LEU A 145 -4.11 1.75 2.67
CA LEU A 145 -3.09 1.29 1.72
C LEU A 145 -3.00 -0.23 1.65
N HIS A 146 -2.99 -0.90 2.79
CA HIS A 146 -2.86 -2.36 2.91
C HIS A 146 -3.93 -3.16 2.13
N THR A 147 -5.04 -2.55 1.72
CA THR A 147 -6.12 -3.24 0.98
C THR A 147 -5.77 -3.50 -0.50
N TRP A 148 -4.63 -3.00 -0.98
CA TRP A 148 -4.12 -3.30 -2.33
C TRP A 148 -3.96 -4.81 -2.54
N SER A 149 -3.36 -5.52 -1.59
CA SER A 149 -3.08 -6.95 -1.73
C SER A 149 -4.37 -7.78 -1.67
N LEU A 150 -5.33 -7.36 -0.84
CA LEU A 150 -6.67 -7.94 -0.79
C LEU A 150 -7.39 -7.79 -2.14
N SER A 151 -7.21 -6.66 -2.82
CA SER A 151 -7.80 -6.44 -4.16
C SER A 151 -7.20 -7.40 -5.19
N VAL A 152 -5.89 -7.62 -5.18
CA VAL A 152 -5.22 -8.62 -6.03
C VAL A 152 -5.76 -10.02 -5.76
N GLU A 153 -5.91 -10.39 -4.48
CA GLU A 153 -6.40 -11.69 -4.05
C GLU A 153 -7.86 -11.93 -4.51
N GLU A 154 -8.74 -10.95 -4.36
CA GLU A 154 -10.15 -11.08 -4.74
C GLU A 154 -10.35 -11.02 -6.26
N GLN A 155 -9.56 -10.23 -6.99
CA GLN A 155 -9.50 -10.28 -8.46
C GLN A 155 -9.12 -11.70 -8.93
N PHE A 156 -8.12 -12.32 -8.28
CA PHE A 156 -7.77 -13.71 -8.54
C PHE A 156 -8.94 -14.65 -8.24
N TYR A 157 -9.69 -14.48 -7.16
CA TYR A 157 -10.84 -15.35 -6.86
C TYR A 157 -12.06 -15.19 -7.76
N ILE A 158 -12.17 -14.06 -8.45
CA ILE A 158 -13.19 -13.88 -9.48
C ILE A 158 -12.75 -14.62 -10.76
N LEU A 159 -11.51 -14.41 -11.21
CA LEU A 159 -11.04 -14.87 -12.52
C LEU A 159 -10.53 -16.31 -12.51
N TYR A 160 -9.78 -16.70 -11.48
CA TYR A 160 -9.09 -18.00 -11.42
C TYR A 160 -10.02 -19.20 -11.43
N PRO A 161 -11.17 -19.24 -10.71
CA PRO A 161 -12.07 -20.38 -10.79
C PRO A 161 -12.59 -20.62 -12.20
N ILE A 162 -12.88 -19.56 -12.96
CA ILE A 162 -13.31 -19.66 -14.36
C ILE A 162 -12.19 -20.24 -15.22
N ALA A 163 -10.98 -19.68 -15.09
CA ALA A 163 -9.80 -20.14 -15.83
C ALA A 163 -9.45 -21.60 -15.50
N LEU A 164 -9.51 -22.00 -14.23
CA LEU A 164 -9.23 -23.35 -13.79
C LEU A 164 -10.28 -24.35 -14.31
N LEU A 165 -11.56 -23.99 -14.31
CA LEU A 165 -12.61 -24.83 -14.90
C LEU A 165 -12.38 -25.03 -16.40
N ALA A 166 -12.06 -23.97 -17.14
CA ALA A 166 -11.73 -24.04 -18.56
C ALA A 166 -10.51 -24.95 -18.82
N ALA A 167 -9.47 -24.83 -17.99
CA ALA A 167 -8.28 -25.69 -18.06
C ALA A 167 -8.61 -27.17 -17.75
N LEU A 168 -9.50 -27.43 -16.78
CA LEU A 168 -9.93 -28.78 -16.44
C LEU A 168 -10.82 -29.40 -17.54
N THR A 169 -11.61 -28.60 -18.26
CA THR A 169 -12.40 -29.06 -19.41
C THR A 169 -11.53 -29.33 -20.65
N ALA A 170 -10.45 -28.56 -20.86
CA ALA A 170 -9.48 -28.82 -21.93
C ALA A 170 -8.69 -30.12 -21.70
N GLY A 171 -8.62 -30.58 -20.45
CA GLY A 171 -8.11 -31.90 -20.09
C GLY A 171 -7.54 -31.90 -18.68
N ARG A 172 -7.96 -32.84 -17.84
CA ARG A 172 -7.49 -32.94 -16.44
C ARG A 172 -5.97 -33.09 -16.30
N ARG A 173 -5.32 -33.69 -17.32
CA ARG A 173 -3.85 -33.82 -17.39
C ARG A 173 -3.15 -32.56 -17.92
N ALA A 174 -3.85 -31.73 -18.70
CA ALA A 174 -3.31 -30.49 -19.25
C ALA A 174 -3.40 -29.32 -18.25
N ALA A 175 -4.38 -29.32 -17.35
CA ALA A 175 -4.57 -28.28 -16.34
C ALA A 175 -3.29 -27.88 -15.56
N PRO A 176 -2.48 -28.79 -14.99
CA PRO A 176 -1.25 -28.39 -14.30
C PRO A 176 -0.23 -27.72 -15.24
N ALA A 177 -0.13 -28.16 -16.50
CA ALA A 177 0.76 -27.55 -17.48
C ALA A 177 0.30 -26.13 -17.87
N LEU A 178 -1.01 -25.91 -18.01
CA LEU A 178 -1.57 -24.58 -18.26
C LEU A 178 -1.37 -23.63 -17.08
N VAL A 179 -1.57 -24.11 -15.84
CA VAL A 179 -1.28 -23.32 -14.63
C VAL A 179 0.21 -23.02 -14.53
N LEU A 180 1.09 -23.96 -14.88
CA LEU A 180 2.54 -23.75 -14.90
C LEU A 180 2.92 -22.70 -15.94
N ALA A 181 2.39 -22.80 -17.16
CA ALA A 181 2.63 -21.82 -18.21
C ALA A 181 2.18 -20.40 -17.77
N ALA A 182 1.00 -20.28 -17.14
CA ALA A 182 0.53 -19.01 -16.59
C ALA A 182 1.42 -18.50 -15.44
N THR A 183 1.92 -19.39 -14.59
CA THR A 183 2.86 -19.05 -13.51
C THR A 183 4.15 -18.46 -14.09
N LEU A 184 4.75 -19.15 -15.06
CA LEU A 184 5.98 -18.72 -15.72
C LEU A 184 5.77 -17.41 -16.49
N ALA A 185 4.64 -17.23 -17.16
CA ALA A 185 4.33 -15.99 -17.87
C ALA A 185 4.18 -14.80 -16.90
N SER A 186 3.45 -14.97 -15.80
CA SER A 186 3.30 -13.94 -14.78
C SER A 186 4.63 -13.60 -14.09
N PHE A 187 5.47 -14.61 -13.82
CA PHE A 187 6.81 -14.41 -13.27
C PHE A 187 7.74 -13.71 -14.28
N ALA A 188 7.68 -14.07 -15.56
CA ALA A 188 8.46 -13.39 -16.59
C ALA A 188 8.06 -11.90 -16.72
N LEU A 189 6.76 -11.58 -16.63
CA LEU A 189 6.28 -10.20 -16.59
C LEU A 189 6.81 -9.46 -15.34
N ASN A 190 6.85 -10.13 -14.19
CA ASN A 190 7.42 -9.58 -12.96
C ASN A 190 8.89 -9.17 -13.17
N ILE A 191 9.72 -10.09 -13.69
CA ILE A 191 11.15 -9.82 -13.92
C ILE A 191 11.35 -8.75 -15.00
N ALA A 192 10.55 -8.76 -16.07
CA ALA A 192 10.69 -7.80 -17.16
C ALA A 192 10.37 -6.36 -16.76
N PHE A 193 9.45 -6.17 -15.81
CA PHE A 193 8.93 -4.85 -15.45
C PHE A 193 9.35 -4.33 -14.07
N VAL A 194 9.98 -5.13 -13.22
CA VAL A 194 10.37 -4.70 -11.87
C VAL A 194 11.26 -3.46 -11.87
N ASP A 195 12.18 -3.33 -12.84
CA ASP A 195 13.07 -2.16 -12.95
C ASP A 195 12.42 -0.98 -13.67
N SER A 196 11.65 -1.22 -14.74
CA SER A 196 11.10 -0.14 -15.58
C SER A 196 9.75 0.40 -15.11
N LYS A 197 8.98 -0.41 -14.36
CA LYS A 197 7.65 -0.08 -13.83
C LYS A 197 7.45 -0.69 -12.44
N PRO A 198 8.22 -0.27 -11.42
CA PRO A 198 8.21 -0.89 -10.09
C PRO A 198 6.83 -0.86 -9.42
N GLU A 199 6.10 0.25 -9.47
CA GLU A 199 4.77 0.39 -8.83
C GLU A 199 3.74 -0.52 -9.50
N ALA A 200 3.78 -0.61 -10.84
CA ALA A 200 2.89 -1.51 -11.58
C ALA A 200 3.18 -2.97 -11.23
N THR A 201 4.48 -3.32 -11.16
CA THR A 201 4.94 -4.67 -10.85
C THR A 201 4.54 -5.09 -9.43
N PHE A 202 4.56 -4.14 -8.48
CA PHE A 202 4.19 -4.36 -7.09
C PHE A 202 2.68 -4.49 -6.89
N TYR A 203 1.88 -3.55 -7.42
CA TYR A 203 0.44 -3.50 -7.13
C TYR A 203 -0.43 -4.37 -8.05
N LEU A 204 -0.04 -4.61 -9.30
CA LEU A 204 -0.95 -5.21 -10.28
C LEU A 204 -0.94 -6.74 -10.23
N MET A 205 -2.13 -7.32 -10.38
CA MET A 205 -2.32 -8.77 -10.36
C MET A 205 -1.49 -9.51 -11.43
N PRO A 206 -1.38 -9.06 -12.70
CA PRO A 206 -0.65 -9.82 -13.72
C PRO A 206 0.83 -10.12 -13.40
N THR A 207 1.52 -9.24 -12.68
CA THR A 207 2.92 -9.40 -12.27
C THR A 207 3.08 -10.11 -10.91
N ARG A 208 1.98 -10.29 -10.16
CA ARG A 208 1.96 -10.93 -8.83
C ARG A 208 1.23 -12.28 -8.82
N ALA A 209 0.48 -12.59 -9.88
CA ALA A 209 -0.35 -13.80 -9.99
C ALA A 209 0.48 -15.09 -9.90
N TRP A 210 1.76 -15.07 -10.30
CA TRP A 210 2.65 -16.23 -10.20
C TRP A 210 2.77 -16.76 -8.76
N GLU A 211 2.66 -15.92 -7.74
CA GLU A 211 2.74 -16.32 -6.32
C GLU A 211 1.51 -17.16 -5.92
N LEU A 212 0.32 -16.70 -6.33
CA LEU A 212 -0.94 -17.43 -6.18
C LEU A 212 -0.92 -18.72 -7.01
N LEU A 213 -0.46 -18.66 -8.25
CA LEU A 213 -0.42 -19.82 -9.15
C LEU A 213 0.62 -20.86 -8.69
N LEU A 214 1.72 -20.45 -8.06
CA LEU A 214 2.69 -21.35 -7.45
C LEU A 214 2.04 -22.16 -6.32
N GLY A 215 1.26 -21.52 -5.46
CA GLY A 215 0.43 -22.21 -4.46
C GLY A 215 -0.58 -23.17 -5.09
N ALA A 216 -1.21 -22.77 -6.19
CA ALA A 216 -2.15 -23.61 -6.93
C ALA A 216 -1.50 -24.89 -7.47
N LEU A 217 -0.30 -24.78 -8.06
CA LEU A 217 0.47 -25.90 -8.61
C LEU A 217 0.74 -27.00 -7.57
N LEU A 218 0.93 -26.61 -6.31
CA LEU A 218 1.19 -27.55 -5.22
C LEU A 218 0.08 -28.58 -5.04
N THR A 219 -1.16 -28.26 -5.43
CA THR A 219 -2.28 -29.21 -5.31
C THR A 219 -2.11 -30.46 -6.16
N TRP A 220 -1.30 -30.42 -7.23
CA TRP A 220 -0.99 -31.59 -8.07
C TRP A 220 0.26 -32.34 -7.62
N ALA A 221 1.03 -31.81 -6.66
CA ALA A 221 2.20 -32.49 -6.13
C ALA A 221 1.79 -33.74 -5.32
N PRO A 222 2.52 -34.86 -5.45
CA PRO A 222 2.27 -36.04 -4.63
C PRO A 222 2.52 -35.72 -3.15
N PRO A 223 1.71 -36.24 -2.21
CA PRO A 223 1.90 -35.97 -0.79
C PRO A 223 3.23 -36.53 -0.29
N VAL A 224 3.91 -35.78 0.58
CA VAL A 224 5.14 -36.23 1.24
C VAL A 224 4.82 -37.39 2.17
N ARG A 225 5.31 -38.60 1.88
CA ARG A 225 5.02 -39.81 2.70
C ARG A 225 6.06 -40.09 3.78
N ARG A 226 7.30 -39.60 3.64
CA ARG A 226 8.41 -39.88 4.57
C ARG A 226 8.55 -38.74 5.59
N ALA A 227 8.67 -39.08 6.88
CA ALA A 227 8.67 -38.11 7.98
C ALA A 227 9.88 -37.18 7.90
N TRP A 228 11.05 -37.76 7.67
CA TRP A 228 12.30 -37.01 7.53
C TRP A 228 12.24 -36.02 6.37
N LEU A 229 11.59 -36.37 5.25
CA LEU A 229 11.45 -35.48 4.10
C LEU A 229 10.47 -34.33 4.40
N SER A 230 9.38 -34.60 5.13
CA SER A 230 8.46 -33.55 5.59
C SER A 230 9.13 -32.61 6.59
N ASN A 231 9.92 -33.13 7.53
CA ASN A 231 10.74 -32.30 8.43
C ASN A 231 11.76 -31.46 7.66
N LEU A 232 12.48 -32.05 6.69
CA LEU A 232 13.45 -31.34 5.87
C LEU A 232 12.81 -30.19 5.08
N LEU A 233 11.67 -30.44 4.43
CA LEU A 233 10.89 -29.42 3.75
C LEU A 233 10.39 -28.34 4.71
N GLY A 234 9.90 -28.74 5.88
CA GLY A 234 9.46 -27.82 6.92
C GLY A 234 10.58 -26.89 7.38
N LEU A 235 11.76 -27.44 7.68
CA LEU A 235 12.94 -26.67 8.09
C LEU A 235 13.47 -25.79 6.95
N ALA A 236 13.52 -26.29 5.72
CA ALA A 236 13.88 -25.50 4.55
C ALA A 236 12.91 -24.33 4.37
N GLY A 237 11.61 -24.56 4.55
CA GLY A 237 10.60 -23.51 4.49
C GLY A 237 10.78 -22.43 5.54
N VAL A 238 11.03 -22.81 6.81
CA VAL A 238 11.35 -21.86 7.89
C VAL A 238 12.61 -21.08 7.57
N LEU A 239 13.66 -21.76 7.09
CA LEU A 239 14.94 -21.13 6.74
C LEU A 239 14.76 -20.08 5.63
N LEU A 240 14.08 -20.42 4.55
CA LEU A 240 13.85 -19.51 3.42
C LEU A 240 13.07 -18.25 3.84
N VAL A 241 12.01 -18.40 4.63
CA VAL A 241 11.25 -17.25 5.16
C VAL A 241 12.11 -16.41 6.11
N SER A 242 12.91 -17.06 6.96
CA SER A 242 13.78 -16.36 7.93
C SER A 242 14.90 -15.59 7.22
N VAL A 243 15.50 -16.17 6.17
CA VAL A 243 16.50 -15.48 5.34
C VAL A 243 15.88 -14.29 4.64
N ALA A 244 14.68 -14.42 4.06
CA ALA A 244 13.98 -13.29 3.43
C ALA A 244 13.73 -12.15 4.43
N LEU A 245 13.33 -12.49 5.66
CA LEU A 245 13.03 -11.52 6.71
C LEU A 245 14.27 -10.71 7.14
N VAL A 246 15.45 -11.34 7.17
CA VAL A 246 16.68 -10.72 7.66
C VAL A 246 17.48 -10.05 6.53
N ALA A 247 17.49 -10.64 5.34
CA ALA A 247 18.33 -10.20 4.24
C ALA A 247 17.75 -9.02 3.44
N TYR A 248 16.41 -8.87 3.42
CA TYR A 248 15.77 -7.84 2.62
C TYR A 248 15.75 -6.50 3.36
N ASN A 249 15.60 -5.43 2.58
CA ASN A 249 15.47 -4.07 3.08
C ASN A 249 14.81 -3.17 2.01
N GLU A 250 14.64 -1.88 2.32
CA GLU A 250 14.02 -0.89 1.43
C GLU A 250 14.73 -0.72 0.08
N SER A 251 16.03 -1.04 -0.01
CA SER A 251 16.79 -0.99 -1.27
C SER A 251 16.67 -2.28 -2.11
N THR A 252 16.00 -3.30 -1.57
CA THR A 252 15.79 -4.57 -2.28
C THR A 252 14.78 -4.35 -3.39
N ARG A 253 15.15 -4.73 -4.62
CA ARG A 253 14.27 -4.63 -5.80
C ARG A 253 13.14 -5.65 -5.70
N PHE A 254 12.07 -5.26 -5.03
CA PHE A 254 10.96 -6.12 -4.70
C PHE A 254 9.73 -5.78 -5.58
N PRO A 255 8.99 -6.77 -6.12
CA PRO A 255 9.12 -8.22 -5.89
C PRO A 255 10.34 -8.87 -6.53
N GLY A 256 10.44 -8.78 -7.86
CA GLY A 256 11.52 -9.39 -8.63
C GLY A 256 11.74 -10.88 -8.32
N SER A 257 12.98 -11.33 -8.49
CA SER A 257 13.42 -12.66 -8.08
C SER A 257 13.45 -12.83 -6.56
N PHE A 258 13.49 -11.75 -5.79
CA PHE A 258 13.53 -11.81 -4.32
C PHE A 258 12.23 -12.34 -3.72
N ALA A 259 11.08 -12.10 -4.35
CA ALA A 259 9.83 -12.72 -3.93
C ALA A 259 9.82 -14.26 -4.05
N LEU A 260 10.77 -14.90 -4.76
CA LEU A 260 10.90 -16.37 -4.79
C LEU A 260 11.19 -16.96 -3.41
N LEU A 261 11.98 -16.27 -2.58
CA LEU A 261 12.41 -16.84 -1.31
C LEU A 261 11.24 -17.04 -0.32
N PRO A 262 10.42 -16.00 -0.01
CA PRO A 262 9.26 -16.19 0.86
C PRO A 262 8.19 -17.11 0.23
N THR A 263 8.02 -17.09 -1.09
CA THR A 263 6.99 -17.91 -1.77
C THR A 263 7.37 -19.40 -1.81
N LEU A 264 8.63 -19.73 -2.13
CA LEU A 264 9.16 -21.10 -2.02
C LEU A 264 9.18 -21.57 -0.57
N GLY A 265 9.50 -20.69 0.37
CA GLY A 265 9.41 -20.97 1.80
C GLY A 265 8.00 -21.39 2.22
N ALA A 266 6.99 -20.61 1.85
CA ALA A 266 5.59 -20.95 2.07
C ALA A 266 5.18 -22.27 1.39
N LEU A 267 5.61 -22.48 0.15
CA LEU A 267 5.35 -23.71 -0.61
C LEU A 267 5.89 -24.94 0.12
N CYS A 268 7.11 -24.88 0.63
CA CYS A 268 7.75 -25.96 1.40
C CYS A 268 6.99 -26.25 2.69
N LEU A 269 6.56 -25.21 3.42
CA LEU A 269 5.78 -25.36 4.66
C LEU A 269 4.41 -26.00 4.40
N ILE A 270 3.70 -25.56 3.36
CA ILE A 270 2.40 -26.15 2.99
C ILE A 270 2.57 -27.62 2.55
N HIS A 271 3.63 -27.92 1.78
CA HIS A 271 3.91 -29.27 1.29
C HIS A 271 4.26 -30.23 2.43
N ALA A 272 5.09 -29.78 3.38
CA ALA A 272 5.47 -30.52 4.58
C ALA A 272 4.24 -30.98 5.38
N GLY A 273 3.19 -30.15 5.47
CA GLY A 273 1.93 -30.45 6.14
C GLY A 273 1.08 -31.55 5.49
N SER A 274 1.54 -32.18 4.40
CA SER A 274 1.00 -33.46 3.90
C SER A 274 1.14 -34.58 4.95
N ARG A 275 2.09 -34.44 5.89
CA ARG A 275 2.28 -35.28 7.09
C ARG A 275 2.02 -34.45 8.32
N ARG A 276 1.24 -34.98 9.28
CA ARG A 276 0.79 -34.22 10.46
C ARG A 276 1.60 -34.50 11.72
N ASP A 277 2.37 -35.57 11.71
CA ASP A 277 3.15 -36.10 12.83
C ASP A 277 4.59 -35.55 12.88
N THR A 278 4.90 -34.53 12.09
CA THR A 278 6.22 -33.89 12.02
C THR A 278 6.31 -32.66 12.91
N PHE A 279 7.52 -32.39 13.43
CA PHE A 279 7.76 -31.32 14.39
C PHE A 279 7.35 -29.94 13.85
N THR A 280 7.77 -29.60 12.63
CA THR A 280 7.42 -28.30 12.02
C THR A 280 5.91 -28.12 11.89
N VAL A 281 5.19 -29.18 11.54
CA VAL A 281 3.73 -29.13 11.35
C VAL A 281 3.02 -29.06 12.69
N GLN A 282 3.52 -29.74 13.72
CA GLN A 282 3.01 -29.64 15.09
C GLN A 282 3.23 -28.23 15.67
N ALA A 283 4.38 -27.63 15.43
CA ALA A 283 4.68 -26.25 15.83
C ALA A 283 3.71 -25.25 15.17
N LEU A 284 3.48 -25.38 13.85
CA LEU A 284 2.49 -24.56 13.15
C LEU A 284 1.05 -24.83 13.63
N SER A 285 0.78 -26.05 14.10
CA SER A 285 -0.55 -26.44 14.61
C SER A 285 -0.79 -26.06 16.07
N ALA A 286 0.13 -25.33 16.70
CA ALA A 286 -0.02 -24.86 18.08
C ALA A 286 -1.29 -24.01 18.23
N ARG A 287 -2.06 -24.25 19.31
CA ARG A 287 -3.37 -23.62 19.52
C ARG A 287 -3.35 -22.08 19.43
N PRO A 288 -2.37 -21.35 20.02
CA PRO A 288 -2.32 -19.91 19.91
C PRO A 288 -2.12 -19.44 18.46
N LEU A 289 -1.23 -20.11 17.74
CA LEU A 289 -0.92 -19.78 16.36
C LEU A 289 -2.11 -20.04 15.44
N VAL A 290 -2.78 -21.18 15.59
CA VAL A 290 -4.03 -21.50 14.88
C VAL A 290 -5.12 -20.46 15.17
N TYR A 291 -5.22 -19.99 16.42
CA TYR A 291 -6.21 -18.96 16.77
C TYR A 291 -5.93 -17.64 16.04
N VAL A 292 -4.70 -17.14 16.10
CA VAL A 292 -4.29 -15.94 15.36
C VAL A 292 -4.48 -16.13 13.85
N GLY A 293 -4.18 -17.32 13.33
CA GLY A 293 -4.38 -17.70 11.94
C GLY A 293 -5.84 -17.61 11.47
N ARG A 294 -6.77 -17.98 12.36
CA ARG A 294 -8.21 -17.82 12.11
C ARG A 294 -8.64 -16.36 12.15
N LEU A 295 -8.03 -15.56 13.03
CA LEU A 295 -8.25 -14.12 13.12
C LEU A 295 -7.57 -13.34 11.97
N SER A 296 -6.70 -13.98 11.18
CA SER A 296 -5.76 -13.29 10.30
C SER A 296 -6.40 -12.29 9.35
N TYR A 297 -7.61 -12.58 8.85
CA TYR A 297 -8.33 -11.67 7.96
C TYR A 297 -8.81 -10.42 8.72
N SER A 298 -9.50 -10.61 9.85
CA SER A 298 -9.95 -9.50 10.70
C SER A 298 -8.78 -8.65 11.21
N LEU A 299 -7.66 -9.29 11.58
CA LEU A 299 -6.43 -8.62 11.97
C LEU A 299 -5.81 -7.84 10.83
N TYR A 300 -5.74 -8.43 9.64
CA TYR A 300 -5.26 -7.72 8.47
C TYR A 300 -6.13 -6.49 8.15
N LEU A 301 -7.45 -6.57 8.28
CA LEU A 301 -8.30 -5.40 8.03
C LEU A 301 -8.07 -4.25 9.02
N VAL A 302 -7.97 -4.55 10.31
CA VAL A 302 -7.95 -3.55 11.39
C VAL A 302 -6.57 -2.96 11.64
N HIS A 303 -5.49 -3.74 11.48
CA HIS A 303 -4.17 -3.35 11.96
C HIS A 303 -3.65 -2.04 11.34
N TRP A 304 -3.87 -1.85 10.04
CA TRP A 304 -3.30 -0.72 9.32
C TRP A 304 -4.04 0.59 9.61
N PRO A 305 -5.38 0.69 9.52
CA PRO A 305 -6.07 1.93 9.90
C PRO A 305 -5.80 2.34 11.34
N VAL A 306 -5.76 1.37 12.28
CA VAL A 306 -5.41 1.67 13.68
C VAL A 306 -4.02 2.27 13.78
N ASN A 307 -3.03 1.70 13.07
CA ASN A 307 -1.67 2.23 13.06
C ASN A 307 -1.60 3.64 12.46
N VAL A 308 -2.24 3.86 11.31
CA VAL A 308 -2.22 5.15 10.61
C VAL A 308 -2.90 6.23 11.43
N PHE A 309 -4.12 5.99 11.94
CA PHE A 309 -4.81 6.97 12.78
C PHE A 309 -4.06 7.23 14.09
N ALA A 310 -3.52 6.21 14.75
CA ALA A 310 -2.72 6.41 15.95
C ALA A 310 -1.46 7.25 15.66
N SER A 311 -0.79 7.02 14.54
CA SER A 311 0.39 7.79 14.13
C SER A 311 0.05 9.25 13.83
N ILE A 312 -1.09 9.54 13.21
CA ILE A 312 -1.54 10.91 12.91
C ILE A 312 -1.90 11.65 14.21
N GLU A 313 -2.64 10.99 15.11
CA GLU A 313 -3.15 11.61 16.34
C GLU A 313 -2.05 11.83 17.38
N LEU A 314 -1.12 10.88 17.51
CA LEU A 314 -0.04 10.95 18.50
C LEU A 314 1.22 11.65 17.96
N GLY A 315 1.41 11.70 16.64
CA GLY A 315 2.57 12.33 16.01
C GLY A 315 3.89 11.83 16.60
N GLU A 316 4.74 12.75 17.05
CA GLU A 316 6.02 12.43 17.70
C GLU A 316 5.88 11.63 19.00
N HIS A 317 4.70 11.65 19.64
CA HIS A 317 4.41 10.87 20.84
C HIS A 317 4.04 9.41 20.56
N TYR A 318 4.03 8.96 19.30
CA TYR A 318 3.76 7.56 18.93
C TYR A 318 4.94 6.62 19.23
N THR A 319 5.29 6.52 20.52
CA THR A 319 6.41 5.74 21.05
C THR A 319 6.19 4.23 20.97
N GLN A 320 7.23 3.47 21.28
CA GLN A 320 7.16 2.00 21.29
C GLN A 320 6.06 1.44 22.20
N GLY A 321 5.83 2.05 23.36
CA GLY A 321 4.77 1.65 24.28
C GLY A 321 3.37 1.80 23.66
N TRP A 322 3.15 2.90 22.94
CA TRP A 322 1.88 3.12 22.23
C TRP A 322 1.70 2.14 21.07
N ARG A 323 2.76 1.81 20.31
CA ARG A 323 2.70 0.82 19.23
C ARG A 323 2.29 -0.57 19.73
N TRP A 324 2.86 -1.04 20.85
CA TRP A 324 2.45 -2.29 21.49
C TRP A 324 1.01 -2.23 22.01
N THR A 325 0.60 -1.10 22.56
CA THR A 325 -0.78 -0.88 23.02
C THR A 325 -1.76 -0.96 21.85
N MET A 326 -1.44 -0.34 20.72
CA MET A 326 -2.26 -0.39 19.50
C MET A 326 -2.29 -1.80 18.89
N LEU A 327 -1.21 -2.58 18.96
CA LEU A 327 -1.25 -4.01 18.61
C LEU A 327 -2.24 -4.78 19.50
N GLY A 328 -2.22 -4.54 20.81
CA GLY A 328 -3.17 -5.12 21.75
C GLY A 328 -4.62 -4.76 21.39
N LEU A 329 -4.87 -3.50 21.05
CA LEU A 329 -6.17 -3.04 20.54
C LEU A 329 -6.56 -3.74 19.24
N CYS A 330 -5.63 -3.91 18.29
CA CYS A 330 -5.88 -4.62 17.05
C CYS A 330 -6.30 -6.07 17.30
N LEU A 331 -5.61 -6.80 18.18
CA LEU A 331 -5.96 -8.17 18.53
C LEU A 331 -7.35 -8.26 19.17
N LEU A 332 -7.69 -7.32 20.05
CA LEU A 332 -9.02 -7.23 20.67
C LEU A 332 -10.11 -6.97 19.61
N LEU A 333 -9.96 -5.93 18.80
CA LEU A 333 -10.91 -5.57 17.75
C LEU A 333 -11.06 -6.69 16.72
N SER A 334 -9.96 -7.35 16.36
CA SER A 334 -9.97 -8.49 15.42
C SER A 334 -10.70 -9.69 15.98
N SER A 335 -10.52 -9.98 17.27
CA SER A 335 -11.24 -11.04 17.97
C SER A 335 -12.74 -10.74 18.00
N LEU A 336 -13.14 -9.51 18.35
CA LEU A 336 -14.53 -9.07 18.33
C LEU A 336 -15.13 -9.17 16.92
N LEU A 337 -14.45 -8.62 15.92
CA LEU A 337 -14.88 -8.65 14.51
C LEU A 337 -15.03 -10.09 14.01
N TYR A 338 -14.09 -10.98 14.35
CA TYR A 338 -14.15 -12.37 13.95
C TYR A 338 -15.33 -13.11 14.59
N HIS A 339 -15.51 -13.01 15.91
CA HIS A 339 -16.53 -13.79 16.62
C HIS A 339 -17.93 -13.22 16.48
N ALA A 340 -18.07 -11.90 16.40
CA ALA A 340 -19.37 -11.21 16.31
C ALA A 340 -19.84 -11.00 14.86
N VAL A 341 -18.94 -10.91 13.89
CA VAL A 341 -19.28 -10.58 12.49
C VAL A 341 -18.83 -11.67 11.52
N GLU A 342 -17.53 -11.95 11.41
CA GLU A 342 -17.03 -12.88 10.39
C GLU A 342 -17.64 -14.29 10.54
N ASN A 343 -17.53 -14.88 11.73
CA ASN A 343 -17.92 -16.26 11.99
C ASN A 343 -19.44 -16.49 11.95
N PRO A 344 -20.30 -15.61 12.50
CA PRO A 344 -21.76 -15.76 12.38
C PRO A 344 -22.27 -15.72 10.94
N PHE A 345 -21.75 -14.82 10.10
CA PHE A 345 -22.11 -14.76 8.68
C PHE A 345 -21.53 -15.94 7.89
N ARG A 346 -20.26 -16.29 8.14
CA ARG A 346 -19.59 -17.45 7.51
C ARG A 346 -20.32 -18.77 7.78
N ARG A 347 -20.80 -18.98 9.01
CA ARG A 347 -21.54 -20.18 9.43
C ARG A 347 -23.04 -20.12 9.10
N GLY A 348 -23.51 -19.03 8.49
CA GLY A 348 -24.92 -18.86 8.15
C GLY A 348 -25.86 -18.73 9.35
N ARG A 349 -25.35 -18.28 10.51
CA ARG A 349 -26.18 -18.00 11.70
C ARG A 349 -26.93 -16.68 11.56
N LEU A 350 -26.31 -15.69 10.91
CA LEU A 350 -26.92 -14.43 10.52
C LEU A 350 -27.17 -14.42 9.01
N LEU A 351 -28.35 -13.94 8.59
CA LEU A 351 -28.76 -13.86 7.19
C LEU A 351 -28.52 -15.20 6.43
N ALA A 352 -28.96 -16.30 7.06
CA ALA A 352 -28.77 -17.67 6.59
C ALA A 352 -29.24 -17.88 5.14
N ARG A 353 -30.36 -17.24 4.77
CA ARG A 353 -30.91 -17.27 3.41
C ARG A 353 -30.06 -16.42 2.46
N SER A 354 -29.61 -17.02 1.37
CA SER A 354 -28.75 -16.36 0.37
C SER A 354 -29.36 -15.10 -0.21
N ARG A 355 -30.67 -15.10 -0.50
CA ARG A 355 -31.39 -13.93 -1.03
C ARG A 355 -31.37 -12.74 -0.06
N SER A 356 -31.67 -12.97 1.22
CA SER A 356 -31.65 -11.94 2.25
C SER A 356 -30.24 -11.38 2.46
N PHE A 357 -29.22 -12.25 2.47
CA PHE A 357 -27.83 -11.82 2.55
C PHE A 357 -27.43 -10.92 1.37
N VAL A 358 -27.74 -11.33 0.14
CA VAL A 358 -27.41 -10.55 -1.06
C VAL A 358 -28.16 -9.23 -1.09
N ALA A 359 -29.42 -9.20 -0.67
CA ALA A 359 -30.20 -7.96 -0.57
C ALA A 359 -29.60 -6.98 0.46
N CYS A 360 -29.28 -7.45 1.67
CA CYS A 360 -28.62 -6.63 2.69
C CYS A 360 -27.24 -6.14 2.24
N TYR A 361 -26.45 -7.01 1.60
CA TYR A 361 -25.16 -6.64 1.03
C TYR A 361 -25.32 -5.56 -0.04
N GLY A 362 -26.26 -5.73 -0.98
CA GLY A 362 -26.53 -4.76 -2.03
C GLY A 362 -26.98 -3.41 -1.49
N ALA A 363 -27.86 -3.40 -0.47
CA ALA A 363 -28.30 -2.18 0.19
C ALA A 363 -27.14 -1.48 0.93
N GLY A 364 -26.31 -2.23 1.67
CA GLY A 364 -25.14 -1.69 2.36
C GLY A 364 -24.10 -1.12 1.38
N LEU A 365 -23.84 -1.81 0.28
CA LEU A 365 -22.97 -1.33 -0.79
C LEU A 365 -23.53 -0.05 -1.42
N ALA A 366 -24.82 -0.01 -1.76
CA ALA A 366 -25.45 1.18 -2.33
C ALA A 366 -25.39 2.40 -1.39
N ALA A 367 -25.65 2.18 -0.09
CA ALA A 367 -25.53 3.24 0.92
C ALA A 367 -24.09 3.75 1.06
N SER A 368 -23.11 2.85 1.07
CA SER A 368 -21.69 3.20 1.11
C SER A 368 -21.27 4.00 -0.13
N VAL A 369 -21.67 3.55 -1.33
CA VAL A 369 -21.44 4.27 -2.60
C VAL A 369 -22.07 5.67 -2.56
N ALA A 370 -23.32 5.79 -2.13
CA ALA A 370 -24.00 7.07 -2.03
C ALA A 370 -23.25 8.02 -1.09
N LEU A 371 -22.79 7.52 0.06
CA LEU A 371 -21.98 8.30 1.00
C LEU A 371 -20.66 8.76 0.37
N CYS A 372 -19.91 7.87 -0.31
CA CYS A 372 -18.68 8.24 -1.01
C CYS A 372 -18.94 9.36 -2.05
N VAL A 373 -20.02 9.24 -2.83
CA VAL A 373 -20.39 10.25 -3.85
C VAL A 373 -20.73 11.59 -3.19
N VAL A 374 -21.53 11.58 -2.12
CA VAL A 374 -21.86 12.80 -1.37
C VAL A 374 -20.61 13.47 -0.82
N VAL A 375 -19.69 12.73 -0.20
CA VAL A 375 -18.43 13.29 0.31
C VAL A 375 -17.57 13.84 -0.82
N PHE A 376 -17.50 13.16 -1.97
CA PHE A 376 -16.72 13.63 -3.11
C PHE A 376 -17.28 14.93 -3.70
N VAL A 377 -18.60 14.99 -3.94
CA VAL A 377 -19.27 16.17 -4.51
C VAL A 377 -19.19 17.37 -3.56
N THR A 378 -19.33 17.14 -2.25
CA THR A 378 -19.24 18.19 -1.24
C THR A 378 -17.80 18.57 -0.86
N GLN A 379 -16.78 17.99 -1.49
CA GLN A 379 -15.36 18.23 -1.20
C GLN A 379 -14.96 17.92 0.26
N GLY A 380 -15.51 16.84 0.84
CA GLY A 380 -15.12 16.39 2.18
C GLY A 380 -16.09 16.75 3.30
N LEU A 381 -17.35 17.08 2.98
CA LEU A 381 -18.38 17.53 3.92
C LEU A 381 -17.91 18.67 4.83
N PRO A 382 -17.55 19.85 4.30
CA PRO A 382 -16.95 20.94 5.09
C PRO A 382 -17.82 21.39 6.26
N GLY A 383 -19.15 21.30 6.13
CA GLY A 383 -20.10 21.65 7.18
C GLY A 383 -20.03 20.78 8.45
N ARG A 384 -19.23 19.70 8.45
CA ARG A 384 -18.99 18.88 9.65
C ARG A 384 -17.95 19.51 10.60
N LEU A 385 -17.12 20.43 10.09
CA LEU A 385 -16.06 21.06 10.85
C LEU A 385 -16.54 22.39 11.48
N PRO A 386 -16.02 22.77 12.65
CA PRO A 386 -16.22 24.12 13.19
C PRO A 386 -15.79 25.17 12.17
N ALA A 387 -16.49 26.31 12.12
CA ALA A 387 -16.27 27.35 11.11
C ALA A 387 -14.81 27.87 11.08
N GLU A 388 -14.16 27.93 12.24
CA GLU A 388 -12.75 28.31 12.37
C GLU A 388 -11.81 27.28 11.72
N VAL A 389 -12.03 25.98 11.99
CA VAL A 389 -11.25 24.89 11.38
C VAL A 389 -11.47 24.85 9.87
N ALA A 390 -12.72 25.00 9.41
CA ALA A 390 -13.04 25.06 7.99
C ALA A 390 -12.34 26.24 7.29
N ARG A 391 -12.27 27.40 7.95
CA ARG A 391 -11.52 28.57 7.44
C ARG A 391 -10.03 28.28 7.34
N LEU A 392 -9.44 27.66 8.36
CA LEU A 392 -8.02 27.28 8.34
C LEU A 392 -7.72 26.24 7.25
N ALA A 393 -8.58 25.22 7.13
CA ALA A 393 -8.45 24.17 6.12
C ALA A 393 -8.60 24.70 4.69
N ALA A 394 -9.36 25.78 4.48
CA ALA A 394 -9.49 26.41 3.17
C ALA A 394 -8.15 26.99 2.66
N PHE A 395 -7.25 27.43 3.54
CA PHE A 395 -5.91 27.90 3.14
C PHE A 395 -5.04 26.79 2.54
N ALA A 396 -5.33 25.51 2.79
CA ALA A 396 -4.60 24.42 2.13
C ALA A 396 -4.85 24.36 0.60
N GLN A 397 -5.92 25.01 0.12
CA GLN A 397 -6.22 25.18 -1.30
C GLN A 397 -5.83 26.57 -1.81
N ASP A 398 -5.27 27.43 -0.95
CA ASP A 398 -4.79 28.74 -1.32
C ASP A 398 -3.44 28.59 -2.05
N MET A 399 -3.50 28.63 -3.37
CA MET A 399 -2.33 28.62 -4.23
C MET A 399 -1.99 30.06 -4.59
N PRO A 400 -0.71 30.46 -4.57
CA PRO A 400 -0.31 31.74 -5.12
C PRO A 400 -0.83 31.84 -6.57
N GLY A 401 -1.58 32.89 -6.89
CA GLY A 401 -2.10 33.08 -8.24
C GLY A 401 -0.97 33.20 -9.29
N ASP A 402 -1.34 33.21 -10.57
CA ASP A 402 -0.42 33.27 -11.72
C ASP A 402 0.33 34.62 -11.88
N ARG A 403 0.45 35.40 -10.79
CA ARG A 403 1.10 36.71 -10.78
C ARG A 403 2.59 36.61 -11.14
N CYS A 404 3.29 35.64 -10.54
CA CYS A 404 4.71 35.40 -10.82
C CYS A 404 4.87 34.12 -11.62
N LYS A 405 5.52 34.22 -12.79
CA LYS A 405 5.74 33.09 -13.70
C LYS A 405 7.08 32.43 -13.42
N GLU A 406 7.15 31.13 -13.70
CA GLU A 406 8.38 30.37 -13.62
C GLU A 406 9.39 30.84 -14.69
N PHE A 407 10.66 30.87 -14.32
CA PHE A 407 11.76 31.25 -15.21
C PHE A 407 11.91 30.25 -16.37
N THR A 408 12.04 30.74 -17.60
CA THR A 408 12.07 29.88 -18.80
C THR A 408 13.37 29.98 -19.60
N ASN A 409 14.27 30.89 -19.24
CA ASN A 409 15.55 31.13 -19.94
C ASN A 409 15.37 31.40 -21.45
N LYS A 410 14.33 32.14 -21.83
CA LYS A 410 14.15 32.55 -23.22
C LYS A 410 15.02 33.78 -23.53
N PRO A 411 15.64 33.85 -24.72
CA PRO A 411 16.44 35.01 -25.10
C PRO A 411 15.61 36.31 -25.05
N GLY A 412 16.13 37.33 -24.35
CA GLY A 412 15.54 38.68 -24.33
C GLY A 412 14.35 38.88 -23.37
N THR A 413 13.94 37.87 -22.60
CA THR A 413 12.79 37.97 -21.67
C THR A 413 13.19 38.02 -20.20
N PHE A 414 14.49 38.04 -19.88
CA PHE A 414 14.99 37.94 -18.50
C PHE A 414 14.32 38.92 -17.52
N GLU A 415 14.30 40.21 -17.84
CA GLU A 415 13.68 41.23 -16.98
C GLU A 415 12.16 41.09 -16.90
N GLN A 416 11.52 40.53 -17.94
CA GLN A 416 10.08 40.26 -17.97
C GLN A 416 9.70 39.01 -17.17
N GLU A 417 10.66 38.11 -16.92
CA GLU A 417 10.52 36.92 -16.09
C GLU A 417 10.71 37.22 -14.59
N LEU A 418 11.22 38.42 -14.25
CA LEU A 418 11.34 38.88 -12.87
C LEU A 418 10.02 39.46 -12.37
N CYS A 419 9.41 38.80 -11.40
CA CYS A 419 8.15 39.25 -10.81
C CYS A 419 8.38 40.39 -9.81
N SER A 420 7.59 41.46 -9.89
CA SER A 420 7.68 42.59 -8.97
C SER A 420 6.86 42.36 -7.70
N LEU A 421 7.50 42.48 -6.54
CA LEU A 421 6.88 42.38 -5.21
C LEU A 421 7.06 43.68 -4.42
N GLY A 422 6.15 43.97 -3.49
CA GLY A 422 6.26 45.12 -2.59
C GLY A 422 5.57 46.39 -3.10
N ALA A 423 6.12 47.55 -2.75
CA ALA A 423 5.63 48.86 -3.16
C ALA A 423 5.91 49.14 -4.65
N PRO A 424 4.90 49.50 -5.48
CA PRO A 424 5.07 49.63 -6.93
C PRO A 424 5.99 50.79 -7.35
N ASP A 425 6.05 51.86 -6.56
CA ASP A 425 6.76 53.10 -6.91
C ASP A 425 8.16 53.21 -6.28
N ARG A 426 8.74 52.07 -5.85
CA ARG A 426 10.07 52.01 -5.23
C ARG A 426 11.03 51.19 -6.09
N PRO A 427 12.32 51.58 -6.17
CA PRO A 427 13.31 50.73 -6.80
C PRO A 427 13.44 49.40 -6.04
N PRO A 428 13.67 48.28 -6.74
CA PRO A 428 13.73 46.96 -6.11
C PRO A 428 15.01 46.80 -5.28
N GLU A 429 14.90 46.97 -3.97
CA GLU A 429 16.03 46.81 -3.04
C GLU A 429 16.32 45.33 -2.71
N TRP A 430 15.35 44.45 -2.94
CA TRP A 430 15.41 43.04 -2.63
C TRP A 430 15.40 42.17 -3.89
N LEU A 431 16.32 41.21 -3.95
CA LEU A 431 16.26 40.09 -4.88
C LEU A 431 15.86 38.82 -4.14
N ILE A 432 14.72 38.25 -4.49
CA ILE A 432 14.24 36.98 -3.95
C ILE A 432 14.42 35.93 -5.04
N TYR A 433 15.17 34.86 -4.77
CA TYR A 433 15.26 33.79 -5.74
C TYR A 433 15.44 32.40 -5.14
N GLY A 434 14.94 31.40 -5.86
CA GLY A 434 15.10 29.99 -5.50
C GLY A 434 14.13 29.06 -6.22
N ASP A 435 13.64 28.03 -5.52
CA ASP A 435 12.82 26.98 -6.12
C ASP A 435 11.31 27.26 -6.01
N SER A 436 10.47 26.22 -6.17
CA SER A 436 9.02 26.30 -6.00
C SER A 436 8.58 26.87 -4.64
N HIS A 437 9.43 26.83 -3.61
CA HIS A 437 9.17 27.42 -2.30
C HIS A 437 9.29 28.95 -2.32
N ALA A 438 10.14 29.52 -3.19
CA ALA A 438 10.18 30.96 -3.41
C ALA A 438 8.86 31.46 -4.02
N TRP A 439 8.30 30.69 -4.97
CA TRP A 439 6.96 30.93 -5.52
C TRP A 439 5.86 30.76 -4.48
N ALA A 440 5.91 29.71 -3.66
CA ALA A 440 4.95 29.48 -2.58
C ALA A 440 4.94 30.64 -1.55
N ALA A 441 6.11 31.20 -1.24
CA ALA A 441 6.26 32.29 -0.28
C ALA A 441 5.95 33.69 -0.85
N GLN A 442 5.72 33.83 -2.16
CA GLN A 442 5.65 35.14 -2.83
C GLN A 442 4.62 36.09 -2.21
N GLY A 443 3.45 35.60 -1.80
CA GLY A 443 2.37 36.44 -1.26
C GLY A 443 2.73 37.00 0.12
N ALA A 444 3.31 36.16 0.98
CA ALA A 444 3.80 36.58 2.29
C ALA A 444 4.95 37.60 2.17
N ILE A 445 5.88 37.37 1.22
CA ILE A 445 6.99 38.29 0.96
C ILE A 445 6.49 39.61 0.38
N ASP A 446 5.55 39.58 -0.56
CA ASP A 446 4.93 40.78 -1.15
C ASP A 446 4.26 41.64 -0.07
N GLN A 447 3.48 41.01 0.82
CA GLN A 447 2.83 41.70 1.94
C GLN A 447 3.86 42.27 2.91
N TRP A 448 4.90 41.51 3.23
CA TRP A 448 5.99 41.97 4.10
C TRP A 448 6.70 43.20 3.51
N LEU A 449 7.08 43.15 2.23
CA LEU A 449 7.73 44.27 1.54
C LEU A 449 6.83 45.52 1.48
N LYS A 450 5.53 45.35 1.22
CA LYS A 450 4.56 46.45 1.28
C LYS A 450 4.51 47.09 2.67
N ASN A 451 4.47 46.27 3.72
CA ASN A 451 4.41 46.75 5.11
C ASN A 451 5.69 47.48 5.53
N THR A 452 6.85 47.13 4.98
CA THR A 452 8.12 47.83 5.23
C THR A 452 8.39 48.98 4.27
N GLY A 453 7.49 49.25 3.31
CA GLY A 453 7.68 50.28 2.28
C GLY A 453 8.82 49.98 1.30
N SER A 454 9.18 48.71 1.12
CA SER A 454 10.24 48.24 0.23
C SER A 454 9.67 47.59 -1.04
N ALA A 455 10.53 47.40 -2.05
CA ALA A 455 10.20 46.66 -3.27
C ALA A 455 11.26 45.60 -3.57
N GLY A 456 10.90 44.59 -4.36
CA GLY A 456 11.81 43.55 -4.77
C GLY A 456 11.44 42.87 -6.09
N ARG A 457 12.37 42.03 -6.57
CA ARG A 457 12.20 41.15 -7.72
C ARG A 457 12.25 39.69 -7.25
N LEU A 458 11.29 38.88 -7.70
CA LEU A 458 11.25 37.45 -7.47
C LEU A 458 11.55 36.70 -8.77
N ALA A 459 12.47 35.74 -8.70
CA ALA A 459 12.72 34.75 -9.74
C ALA A 459 12.67 33.34 -9.15
N PHE A 460 12.06 32.38 -9.84
CA PHE A 460 12.08 31.00 -9.38
C PHE A 460 12.05 30.00 -10.54
N LEU A 461 12.58 28.82 -10.27
CA LEU A 461 12.47 27.65 -11.15
C LEU A 461 12.19 26.41 -10.30
N ASN A 462 11.14 25.67 -10.62
CA ASN A 462 10.76 24.48 -9.87
C ASN A 462 11.93 23.50 -9.83
N SER A 463 12.22 22.94 -8.66
CA SER A 463 13.34 22.00 -8.47
C SER A 463 14.74 22.61 -8.75
N CYS A 464 14.88 23.94 -8.76
CA CYS A 464 16.19 24.60 -8.90
C CYS A 464 16.57 25.35 -7.63
N PRO A 465 17.41 24.75 -6.76
CA PRO A 465 17.91 25.45 -5.58
C PRO A 465 18.83 26.61 -5.99
N PRO A 466 18.86 27.71 -5.22
CA PRO A 466 19.68 28.90 -5.47
C PRO A 466 21.15 28.65 -5.08
N ILE A 467 21.73 27.57 -5.59
CA ILE A 467 23.10 27.12 -5.31
C ILE A 467 23.78 26.86 -6.65
N LYS A 468 24.95 27.46 -6.83
CA LYS A 468 25.76 27.24 -8.04
C LYS A 468 26.07 25.73 -8.19
N ASP A 469 25.89 25.23 -9.40
CA ASP A 469 26.19 23.85 -9.80
C ASP A 469 25.37 22.74 -9.11
N VAL A 470 24.31 23.09 -8.37
CA VAL A 470 23.34 22.13 -7.79
C VAL A 470 21.99 22.23 -8.49
N PHE A 471 21.37 21.10 -8.82
CA PHE A 471 20.08 21.04 -9.52
C PHE A 471 19.30 19.78 -9.10
N LEU A 472 17.98 19.89 -8.98
CA LEU A 472 17.11 18.78 -8.64
C LEU A 472 16.30 18.36 -9.89
N TYR A 473 16.31 17.08 -10.24
CA TYR A 473 15.43 16.37 -11.19
C TYR A 473 15.34 16.85 -12.67
N ARG A 474 15.19 18.14 -12.97
CA ARG A 474 14.90 18.66 -14.33
C ARG A 474 15.66 19.96 -14.64
N GLY A 475 15.90 20.20 -15.93
CA GLY A 475 16.26 21.53 -16.44
C GLY A 475 17.64 22.05 -16.05
N ARG A 476 18.68 21.19 -16.02
CA ARG A 476 20.06 21.58 -15.63
C ARG A 476 20.53 22.88 -16.29
N ALA A 477 20.36 23.00 -17.61
CA ALA A 477 20.77 24.20 -18.34
C ALA A 477 19.98 25.45 -17.92
N THR A 478 18.66 25.32 -17.73
CA THR A 478 17.78 26.41 -17.29
C THR A 478 18.09 26.82 -15.85
N CYS A 479 18.37 25.87 -14.96
CA CYS A 479 18.74 26.12 -13.58
C CYS A 479 20.12 26.79 -13.47
N GLN A 480 21.10 26.34 -14.25
CA GLN A 480 22.40 27.00 -14.35
C GLN A 480 22.26 28.42 -14.90
N ALA A 481 21.41 28.63 -15.90
CA ALA A 481 21.15 29.95 -16.44
C ALA A 481 20.47 30.86 -15.41
N LEU A 482 19.45 30.37 -14.68
CA LEU A 482 18.81 31.13 -13.61
C LEU A 482 19.83 31.56 -12.56
N ASN A 483 20.61 30.60 -12.03
CA ASN A 483 21.61 30.90 -11.00
C ASN A 483 22.66 31.89 -11.52
N ALA A 484 23.19 31.69 -12.73
CA ALA A 484 24.16 32.62 -13.32
C ALA A 484 23.59 34.03 -13.50
N GLN A 485 22.34 34.14 -13.98
CA GLN A 485 21.68 35.43 -14.20
C GLN A 485 21.32 36.13 -12.88
N MET A 486 20.87 35.39 -11.86
CA MET A 486 20.59 35.95 -10.53
C MET A 486 21.87 36.45 -9.84
N LEU A 487 22.98 35.70 -9.93
CA LEU A 487 24.27 36.16 -9.44
C LEU A 487 24.74 37.42 -10.19
N SER A 488 24.60 37.45 -11.52
CA SER A 488 24.95 38.61 -12.33
C SER A 488 24.11 39.83 -11.95
N LEU A 489 22.79 39.66 -11.81
CA LEU A 489 21.86 40.72 -11.44
C LEU A 489 22.18 41.28 -10.05
N ALA A 490 22.41 40.41 -9.06
CA ALA A 490 22.79 40.81 -7.71
C ALA A 490 24.13 41.57 -7.66
N ALA A 491 25.04 41.31 -8.61
CA ALA A 491 26.35 41.98 -8.68
C ALA A 491 26.32 43.30 -9.48
N GLN A 492 25.41 43.43 -10.46
CA GLN A 492 25.42 44.53 -11.43
C GLN A 492 24.34 45.59 -11.15
N ASP A 493 23.20 45.23 -10.58
CA ASP A 493 22.13 46.18 -10.30
C ASP A 493 22.37 46.92 -8.98
N SER A 494 22.74 48.19 -9.09
CA SER A 494 23.02 49.07 -7.95
C SER A 494 21.81 49.34 -7.04
N HIS A 495 20.59 49.04 -7.49
CA HIS A 495 19.39 49.18 -6.66
C HIS A 495 19.20 47.99 -5.72
N ILE A 496 19.67 46.79 -6.09
CA ILE A 496 19.54 45.58 -5.28
C ILE A 496 20.58 45.64 -4.15
N LYS A 497 20.11 45.74 -2.91
CA LYS A 497 20.94 45.84 -1.71
C LYS A 497 20.97 44.55 -0.91
N LYS A 498 19.93 43.71 -1.06
CA LYS A 498 19.69 42.53 -0.23
C LYS A 498 19.20 41.38 -1.08
N VAL A 499 19.67 40.18 -0.75
CA VAL A 499 19.31 38.94 -1.45
C VAL A 499 18.67 37.98 -0.45
N PHE A 500 17.49 37.45 -0.79
CA PHE A 500 16.77 36.46 0.01
C PHE A 500 16.64 35.16 -0.78
N LEU A 501 17.37 34.14 -0.32
CA LEU A 501 17.35 32.80 -0.91
C LEU A 501 16.24 31.97 -0.26
N VAL A 502 15.36 31.38 -1.08
CA VAL A 502 14.23 30.58 -0.58
C VAL A 502 14.19 29.23 -1.30
N SER A 503 14.41 28.15 -0.56
CA SER A 503 14.44 26.79 -1.11
C SER A 503 14.14 25.75 -0.03
N ALA A 504 13.78 24.54 -0.44
CA ALA A 504 13.77 23.37 0.44
C ALA A 504 15.20 22.88 0.73
N TRP A 505 15.95 23.63 1.55
CA TRP A 505 17.36 23.37 1.87
C TRP A 505 17.66 21.93 2.30
N ARG A 506 16.76 21.33 3.07
CA ARG A 506 16.89 19.96 3.56
C ARG A 506 17.05 18.95 2.42
N GLN A 507 16.33 19.13 1.31
CA GLN A 507 16.40 18.23 0.15
C GLN A 507 17.76 18.28 -0.55
N ALA A 508 18.37 19.46 -0.64
CA ALA A 508 19.69 19.63 -1.23
C ALA A 508 20.83 19.15 -0.32
N LEU A 509 20.68 19.27 1.01
CA LEU A 509 21.75 19.01 1.98
C LEU A 509 21.80 17.56 2.49
N GLU A 510 20.66 16.87 2.63
CA GLU A 510 20.64 15.52 3.23
C GLU A 510 20.93 14.39 2.23
N GLY A 511 21.15 14.68 0.94
CA GLY A 511 21.50 13.67 -0.07
C GLY A 511 20.42 12.60 -0.33
N LYS A 512 19.23 12.71 0.27
CA LYS A 512 18.08 11.82 0.05
C LYS A 512 17.36 12.12 -1.26
N LEU A 513 18.13 12.30 -2.33
CA LEU A 513 17.64 12.30 -3.70
C LEU A 513 17.20 10.86 -4.01
N GLY A 514 15.93 10.56 -3.75
CA GLY A 514 15.28 9.44 -4.41
C GLY A 514 15.49 9.62 -5.91
N ALA A 515 16.22 8.69 -6.52
CA ALA A 515 16.45 8.68 -7.95
C ALA A 515 15.11 8.83 -8.67
N SER A 516 14.99 9.88 -9.49
CA SER A 516 13.98 9.84 -10.54
C SER A 516 14.34 8.68 -11.47
N PRO A 517 13.38 7.91 -12.01
CA PRO A 517 13.65 6.80 -12.93
C PRO A 517 14.48 7.20 -14.17
N ASP A 518 14.60 8.50 -14.48
CA ASP A 518 15.41 9.00 -15.59
C ASP A 518 16.82 9.50 -15.17
N ALA A 519 17.13 9.55 -13.88
CA ALA A 519 18.44 9.98 -13.40
C ALA A 519 19.43 8.82 -13.44
N ARG A 520 20.23 8.73 -14.51
CA ARG A 520 21.46 7.93 -14.48
C ARG A 520 22.33 8.44 -13.31
N PRO A 521 22.88 7.57 -12.46
CA PRO A 521 23.75 8.02 -11.39
C PRO A 521 24.99 8.66 -12.01
N THR A 522 25.18 9.96 -11.79
CA THR A 522 26.49 10.59 -11.97
C THR A 522 27.40 10.10 -10.85
N PRO A 523 28.69 9.80 -11.13
CA PRO A 523 29.65 9.43 -10.09
C PRO A 523 29.69 10.53 -9.04
N GLN A 524 29.66 10.13 -7.76
CA GLN A 524 29.91 11.01 -6.64
C GLN A 524 31.31 11.60 -6.78
N GLU A 525 31.43 12.83 -7.24
CA GLU A 525 32.59 13.65 -6.89
C GLU A 525 32.34 14.20 -5.49
N SER A 526 33.14 13.69 -4.56
CA SER A 526 33.23 14.14 -3.18
C SER A 526 33.45 15.65 -3.15
N ILE A 527 32.54 16.36 -2.48
CA ILE A 527 32.75 17.73 -2.05
C ILE A 527 33.87 17.69 -0.99
N ALA A 528 34.99 18.32 -1.31
CA ALA A 528 36.02 18.76 -0.38
C ALA A 528 36.01 20.29 -0.35
#